data_AF-A0A959GZX2-F1
#
_entry.id   AF-A0A959GZX2-F1
#
_cell.length_a   1.000
_cell.length_b   1.000
_cell.length_c   1.000
_cell.angle_alpha   90.00
_cell.angle_beta   90.00
_cell.angle_gamma   90.00
#
_symmetry.space_group_name_H-M   'P 1'
#
loop_
_entity.id
_entity.type
_entity.pdbx_description
1 polymer ?
#
loop_
_entity_poly.entity_id
_entity_poly.type
_entity_poly.pdbx_seq_one_letter_code
_entity_poly.pdbx_strand_id
1 'polypeptide(L)' 'FAYSNGGVPSALISLPLRYMHTTVEMAHKDDVNNLIRLIYESLQRIEAGHDFRYFSELG' A
#
# COMPACT_ATOMS: atom_id res chain seq x y z
N PHE A 1 -11.88 -6.66 5.43
CA PHE A 1 -10.69 -7.46 5.07
C PHE A 1 -10.91 -8.96 5.21
N ALA A 2 -11.50 -9.47 6.31
CA ALA A 2 -11.68 -10.93 6.52
C ALA A 2 -12.86 -11.58 5.75
N TYR A 3 -13.72 -10.81 5.09
CA TYR A 3 -14.78 -11.36 4.23
C TYR A 3 -14.58 -10.84 2.80
N SER A 4 -13.87 -11.64 2.01
CA SER A 4 -13.89 -11.52 0.56
C SER A 4 -14.36 -12.85 -0.01
N ASN A 5 -15.60 -12.90 -0.47
CA ASN A 5 -16.15 -14.08 -1.15
C ASN A 5 -15.44 -14.41 -2.47
N GLY A 6 -14.50 -13.57 -2.95
CA GLY A 6 -13.74 -13.79 -4.20
C GLY A 6 -12.25 -13.41 -4.13
N GLY A 7 -11.69 -13.16 -2.94
CA GLY A 7 -10.34 -12.59 -2.76
C GLY A 7 -10.28 -11.07 -3.06
N VAL A 8 -9.52 -10.32 -2.26
CA VAL A 8 -9.21 -8.89 -2.56
C VAL A 8 -7.71 -8.75 -2.70
N PRO A 9 -7.19 -8.31 -3.87
CA PRO A 9 -5.79 -7.95 -4.01
C PRO A 9 -5.43 -6.89 -2.97
N SER A 10 -4.50 -7.22 -2.07
CA SER A 10 -4.15 -6.39 -0.92
C SER A 10 -2.64 -6.26 -0.84
N ALA A 11 -2.16 -5.04 -0.58
CA ALA A 11 -0.75 -4.75 -0.34
C ALA A 11 -0.63 -3.93 0.95
N LEU A 12 0.43 -4.18 1.72
CA LEU A 12 0.78 -3.38 2.89
C LEU A 12 1.88 -2.39 2.51
N ILE A 13 1.62 -1.10 2.70
CA ILE A 13 2.62 -0.05 2.61
C ILE A 13 2.86 0.45 4.04
N SER A 14 4.09 0.36 4.53
CA SER A 14 4.46 0.75 5.88
C SER A 14 5.48 1.89 5.90
N LEU A 15 5.41 2.70 6.95
CA LEU A 15 6.39 3.75 7.24
C LEU A 15 7.56 3.14 8.03
N PRO A 16 8.82 3.38 7.68
CA PRO A 16 9.93 3.09 8.57
C PRO A 16 9.85 4.00 9.80
N LEU A 17 9.61 3.39 10.97
CA LEU A 17 9.51 4.09 12.25
C LEU A 17 10.25 3.36 13.37
N ARG A 18 10.70 4.11 14.37
CA ARG A 18 11.34 3.61 15.59
C ARG A 18 10.36 3.67 16.76
N TYR A 19 10.50 2.69 17.66
CA TYR A 19 9.71 2.55 18.89
C TYR A 19 8.20 2.37 18.66
N MET A 20 7.84 1.57 17.64
CA MET A 20 6.46 1.18 17.38
C MET A 20 5.81 0.57 18.63
N HIS A 21 4.55 0.92 18.91
CA HIS A 21 3.79 0.50 20.09
C HIS A 21 4.31 1.01 21.43
N THR A 22 5.04 2.13 21.42
CA THR A 22 5.43 2.83 22.65
C THR A 22 4.78 4.21 22.73
N THR A 23 4.91 4.89 23.86
CA THR A 23 4.32 6.23 24.04
C THR A 23 4.96 7.31 23.18
N VAL A 24 6.18 7.07 22.68
CA VAL A 24 6.90 8.02 21.82
C VAL A 24 7.42 7.28 20.60
N GLU A 25 6.80 7.52 19.45
CA GLU A 25 7.22 7.00 18.17
C GLU A 25 8.00 8.06 17.37
N MET A 26 8.96 7.62 16.56
CA MET A 26 9.80 8.53 15.77
C MET A 26 9.92 8.04 14.33
N ALA A 27 9.75 8.93 13.37
CA ALA A 27 9.98 8.67 11.95
C ALA A 27 10.77 9.82 11.33
N HIS A 28 11.47 9.53 10.23
CA HIS A 28 12.15 10.59 9.49
C HIS A 28 11.13 11.39 8.68
N LYS A 29 11.21 12.72 8.73
CA LYS A 29 10.23 13.60 8.06
C LYS A 29 10.17 13.35 6.55
N ASP A 30 11.30 13.07 5.92
CA ASP A 30 11.33 12.83 4.48
C ASP A 30 10.70 11.48 4.12
N ASP A 31 10.79 10.46 4.99
CA ASP A 31 10.14 9.17 4.76
C ASP A 31 8.62 9.30 4.82
N VAL A 32 8.10 10.18 5.68
CA VAL A 32 6.67 10.52 5.72
C VAL A 32 6.23 11.18 4.41
N ASN A 33 6.99 12.17 3.92
CA ASN A 33 6.68 12.86 2.67
C ASN A 33 6.74 11.90 1.46
N ASN A 34 7.76 11.05 1.40
CA ASN A 34 7.94 10.07 0.35
C ASN A 34 6.84 8.99 0.37
N LEU A 35 6.40 8.56 1.57
CA LEU A 35 5.28 7.63 1.72
C LEU A 35 3.97 8.22 1.18
N ILE A 36 3.67 9.48 1.52
CA ILE A 36 2.48 10.18 1.00
C ILE A 36 2.54 10.22 -0.53
N ARG A 37 3.70 10.59 -1.09
CA ARG A 37 3.90 10.62 -2.55
C ARG A 37 3.71 9.24 -3.17
N LEU A 38 4.25 8.19 -2.56
CA LEU A 38 4.10 6.82 -3.04
C LEU A 38 2.62 6.41 -3.10
N ILE A 39 1.85 6.67 -2.04
CA ILE A 39 0.41 6.36 -2.00
C ILE A 39 -0.34 7.15 -3.08
N TYR A 40 -0.05 8.45 -3.20
CA TYR A 40 -0.69 9.34 -4.18
C TYR A 40 -0.46 8.86 -5.62
N GLU A 41 0.80 8.65 -6.01
CA GLU A 41 1.17 8.18 -7.35
C GLU A 41 0.62 6.78 -7.63
N SER A 42 0.55 5.91 -6.62
CA SER A 42 -0.04 4.58 -6.75
C SER A 42 -1.53 4.66 -7.09
N LEU A 43 -2.28 5.53 -6.41
CA LEU A 43 -3.71 5.72 -6.68
C LEU A 43 -3.96 6.29 -8.08
N GLN A 44 -3.09 7.19 -8.56
CA GLN A 44 -3.21 7.75 -9.90
C GLN A 44 -3.02 6.74 -11.03
N ARG A 45 -2.30 5.63 -10.77
CA ARG A 45 -2.09 4.57 -11.77
C ARG A 45 -3.19 3.50 -11.80
N ILE A 46 -4.12 3.54 -10.85
CA ILE A 46 -5.25 2.60 -10.82
C ILE A 46 -6.38 3.18 -11.66
N GLU A 47 -6.73 2.48 -12.73
CA GLU A 47 -7.78 2.87 -13.68
C GLU A 47 -9.07 2.06 -13.46
N ALA A 48 -10.17 2.53 -14.04
CA ALA A 48 -11.41 1.79 -14.03
C ALA A 48 -11.24 0.45 -14.78
N GLY A 49 -11.52 -0.66 -14.09
CA GLY A 49 -11.34 -2.01 -14.66
C GLY A 49 -9.89 -2.53 -14.62
N HIS A 50 -9.00 -1.89 -13.84
CA HIS A 50 -7.63 -2.35 -13.66
C HIS A 50 -7.59 -3.81 -13.15
N ASP A 51 -6.89 -4.67 -13.90
CA ASP A 51 -6.68 -6.07 -13.53
C ASP A 51 -5.37 -6.22 -12.74
N PHE A 52 -5.47 -6.63 -11.48
CA PHE A 52 -4.32 -6.76 -10.57
C PHE A 52 -3.64 -8.15 -10.62
N ARG A 53 -4.00 -9.01 -11.59
CA ARG A 53 -3.38 -10.32 -11.79
C ARG A 53 -2.03 -10.19 -12.50
N TYR A 54 -1.02 -10.94 -12.03
CA TYR A 54 0.33 -10.94 -12.61
C TYR A 54 0.43 -11.70 -13.96
N PHE A 55 -0.48 -12.65 -14.20
CA PHE A 55 -0.50 -13.48 -15.40
C PHE A 55 -1.90 -13.40 -16.02
N SER A 56 -2.11 -12.44 -16.92
CA SER A 56 -3.35 -12.27 -17.67
C SER A 56 -3.37 -13.07 -18.99
N GLU A 57 -2.22 -13.60 -19.44
CA GLU A 57 -2.06 -14.29 -20.74
C GLU A 57 -1.54 -15.74 -20.60
N LEU A 58 -2.16 -16.56 -19.75
CA LEU A 58 -1.92 -18.01 -19.73
C LEU A 58 -3.26 -18.76 -19.78
N GLY A 59 -3.80 -18.88 -21.00
CA GLY A 59 -4.90 -19.78 -21.36
C GLY A 59 -6.29 -19.16 -21.33
#